data_AF-A0A285D323-F1
#
_entry.id   AF-A0A285D323-F1
#
_cell.length_a   1.000
_cell.length_b   1.000
_cell.length_c   1.000
_cell.angle_alpha   90.00
_cell.angle_beta   90.00
_cell.angle_gamma   90.00
#
_symmetry.space_group_name_H-M   'P 1'
#
loop_
_entity.id
_entity.type
_entity.pdbx_description
1 polymer ?
#
loop_
_entity_poly.entity_id
_entity_poly.type
_entity_poly.pdbx_seq_one_letter_code
_entity_poly.pdbx_strand_id
1 'polypeptide(L)' 'MLAKFPIIIMFLIFIFAFFLQILGMLHVVPLYISSPILFIAILIIISYLNERKKFKGYR' A
#
# COMPACT_ATOMS: atom_id res chain seq x y z
N MET A 1 20.01 -3.24 -8.27
CA MET A 1 19.85 -2.01 -7.46
C MET A 1 18.43 -1.42 -7.53
N LEU A 2 17.68 -1.64 -8.62
CA LEU A 2 16.29 -1.15 -8.81
C LEU A 2 15.22 -1.77 -7.89
N ALA A 3 15.45 -2.95 -7.30
CA ALA A 3 14.43 -3.67 -6.52
C ALA A 3 14.18 -3.11 -5.09
N LYS A 4 15.02 -2.19 -4.59
CA LYS A 4 14.86 -1.57 -3.27
C LYS A 4 14.07 -0.25 -3.31
N PHE A 5 14.18 0.47 -4.43
CA PHE A 5 13.47 1.72 -4.69
C PHE A 5 11.93 1.62 -4.58
N PRO A 6 11.26 0.57 -5.13
CA PRO A 6 9.81 0.48 -5.05
C PRO A 6 9.31 0.32 -3.62
N ILE A 7 10.05 -0.37 -2.74
CA ILE A 7 9.64 -0.60 -1.35
C ILE A 7 9.55 0.71 -0.57
N ILE A 8 10.53 1.60 -0.74
CA ILE A 8 10.55 2.91 -0.05
C ILE A 8 9.36 3.76 -0.49
N ILE A 9 9.05 3.77 -1.79
CA ILE A 9 7.91 4.50 -2.34
C ILE A 9 6.59 3.92 -1.83
N MET A 10 6.44 2.59 -1.82
CA MET A 10 5.24 1.93 -1.29
C MET A 10 5.03 2.22 0.19
N PHE A 11 6.12 2.29 0.96
CA PHE A 11 6.06 2.66 2.38
C PHE A 11 5.65 4.13 2.59
N LEU A 12 6.17 5.05 1.77
CA LEU A 12 5.76 6.46 1.77
C LEU A 12 4.26 6.61 1.44
N ILE A 13 3.78 5.91 0.42
CA ILE A 13 2.36 5.89 0.02
C ILE A 13 1.50 5.35 1.16
N PHE A 14 1.93 4.27 1.82
CA PHE A 14 1.21 3.70 2.96
C PHE A 14 1.12 4.67 4.13
N ILE A 15 2.23 5.33 4.50
CA ILE A 15 2.23 6.35 5.56
C ILE A 15 1.26 7.47 5.21
N PHE A 16 1.32 8.00 3.99
CA PHE A 16 0.42 9.06 3.54
C PHE A 16 -1.06 8.63 3.60
N ALA A 17 -1.39 7.44 3.09
CA ALA A 17 -2.73 6.88 3.15
C ALA A 17 -3.21 6.66 4.59
N PHE A 18 -2.32 6.26 5.49
CA PHE A 18 -2.62 6.08 6.91
C PHE A 18 -2.94 7.42 7.60
N PHE A 19 -2.17 8.47 7.30
CA PHE A 19 -2.50 9.83 7.76
C PHE A 19 -3.86 10.31 7.23
N LEU A 20 -4.15 10.07 5.95
CA LEU A 20 -5.47 10.38 5.39
C LEU A 20 -6.60 9.61 6.08
N GLN A 21 -6.37 8.35 6.49
CA GLN A 21 -7.35 7.60 7.26
C GLN A 21 -7.60 8.19 8.64
N ILE A 22 -6.55 8.65 9.34
CA ILE A 22 -6.70 9.34 10.62
C ILE A 22 -7.52 10.62 10.43
N LEU A 23 -7.24 11.41 9.39
CA LEU A 23 -8.04 12.59 9.05
C LEU A 23 -9.50 12.22 8.70
N GLY A 24 -9.70 11.06 8.05
CA GLY A 24 -11.02 10.51 7.77
C GLY A 24 -11.79 10.18 9.04
N MET A 25 -11.13 9.56 10.02
CA MET A 25 -11.71 9.26 11.33
C MET A 25 -12.05 10.52 12.13
N LEU A 26 -11.29 11.60 11.92
CA LEU A 26 -11.56 12.92 12.50
C LEU A 26 -12.67 13.68 11.75
N HIS A 27 -13.34 13.06 10.77
CA HIS A 27 -14.37 13.67 9.92
C HIS A 27 -13.89 14.87 9.09
N VAL A 28 -12.57 15.04 8.94
CA VAL A 28 -11.96 16.09 8.10
C VAL A 28 -12.03 15.72 6.62
N VAL A 29 -11.89 14.42 6.33
CA VAL A 29 -12.02 13.84 4.99
C VAL A 29 -13.14 12.79 5.04
N PRO A 30 -13.94 12.59 3.98
CA PRO A 30 -14.94 11.55 4.00
C PRO A 30 -14.30 10.14 4.09
N LEU A 31 -14.80 9.33 5.04
CA LEU A 31 -14.30 7.97 5.27
C LEU A 31 -14.39 7.06 4.04
N TYR A 32 -15.38 7.30 3.17
CA TYR A 32 -15.54 6.55 1.92
C TYR A 32 -14.47 6.89 0.87
N ILE A 33 -13.66 7.94 1.07
CA ILE A 33 -12.50 8.28 0.24
C ILE A 33 -11.23 7.77 0.90
N SER A 34 -11.03 8.05 2.19
CA SER A 34 -9.81 7.65 2.90
C SER A 34 -9.64 6.13 2.96
N SER A 35 -10.75 5.39 3.17
CA SER A 35 -10.72 3.94 3.35
C SER A 35 -10.33 3.19 2.07
N PRO A 36 -10.88 3.52 0.87
CA PRO A 36 -10.36 2.96 -0.39
C PRO A 36 -8.90 3.29 -0.68
N ILE A 37 -8.44 4.51 -0.35
CA ILE A 37 -7.03 4.90 -0.52
C ILE A 37 -6.11 4.00 0.32
N LEU A 38 -6.45 3.78 1.59
CA LEU A 38 -5.68 2.92 2.47
C LEU A 38 -5.72 1.46 2.01
N PHE A 39 -6.88 0.99 1.55
CA PHE A 39 -7.04 -0.36 1.01
C PHE A 39 -6.14 -0.61 -0.21
N ILE A 40 -6.12 0.32 -1.18
CA ILE A 40 -5.25 0.21 -2.37
C ILE A 40 -3.77 0.18 -1.97
N ALA A 41 -3.35 1.03 -1.03
CA ALA A 41 -1.98 1.04 -0.55
C ALA A 41 -1.56 -0.31 0.06
N ILE A 42 -2.43 -0.92 0.88
CA ILE A 42 -2.21 -2.25 1.45
C ILE A 42 -2.19 -3.32 0.34
N LEU A 43 -3.11 -3.27 -0.61
CA LEU A 43 -3.22 -4.24 -1.71
C LEU A 43 -1.95 -4.25 -2.57
N ILE A 44 -1.39 -3.07 -2.86
CA ILE A 44 -0.13 -2.92 -3.57
C ILE A 44 1.02 -3.58 -2.79
N ILE A 45 1.11 -3.36 -1.48
CA ILE A 45 2.12 -3.99 -0.62
C ILE A 45 1.98 -5.52 -0.62
N ILE A 46 0.77 -6.03 -0.41
CA ILE A 46 0.51 -7.47 -0.39
C ILE A 46 0.84 -8.09 -1.75
N SER A 47 0.44 -7.47 -2.85
CA SER A 47 0.70 -7.97 -4.21
C SER A 47 2.20 -8.08 -4.49
N TYR A 48 2.96 -7.05 -4.12
CA TYR A 48 4.42 -7.05 -4.25
C TYR A 48 5.10 -8.13 -3.39
N LEU A 49 4.65 -8.31 -2.14
CA LEU A 49 5.15 -9.37 -1.27
C LEU A 49 4.80 -10.76 -1.81
N ASN A 50 3.64 -10.91 -2.44
CA ASN A 50 3.15 -12.16 -3.01
C ASN A 50 3.95 -12.57 -4.26
N GLU A 51 4.32 -11.62 -5.13
CA GLU A 51 5.16 -11.88 -6.30
C GLU A 51 6.54 -12.46 -5.95
N ARG A 52 7.06 -12.17 -4.76
CA ARG A 52 8.35 -12.73 -4.28
C ARG A 52 8.28 -14.23 -3.97
N LYS A 53 7.08 -14.79 -3.79
CA LYS A 53 6.87 -16.22 -3.49
C LYS A 53 6.17 -16.98 -4.62
N LYS A 54 6.13 -16.44 -5.83
CA LYS A 54 5.68 -17.21 -7.00
C LYS A 54 6.65 -18.37 -7.21
N PHE A 55 6.14 -19.59 -7.06
CA PHE A 55 6.85 -20.81 -7.46
C PHE A 55 7.24 -20.68 -8.92
N LYS A 56 8.54 -20.51 -9.19
CA LYS A 56 9.09 -20.58 -10.53
C LYS A 56 9.08 -22.06 -10.89
N GLY A 57 7.98 -22.54 -11.46
CA GLY A 57 7.83 -23.93 -11.87
C GLY A 57 9.10 -24.46 -12.55
N TYR A 58 9.47 -25.69 -12.20
CA TYR A 58 10.60 -26.42 -12.77
C TYR A 58 10.63 -26.26 -14.30
N ARG A 59 11.75 -25.75 -14.83
CA ARG A 59 12.18 -26.02 -16.20
C ARG A 59 13.24 -27.12 -16.14
#